data_AF-A0AAV8V7M6-F1
#
_entry.id   AF-A0AAV8V7M6-F1
#
_cell.length_a   1.000
_cell.length_b   1.000
_cell.length_c   1.000
_cell.angle_alpha   90.00
_cell.angle_beta   90.00
_cell.angle_gamma   90.00
#
_symmetry.space_group_name_H-M   'P 1'
#
loop_
_entity.id
_entity.type
_entity.pdbx_description
1 polymer ?
#
loop_
_entity_poly.entity_id
_entity_poly.type
_entity_poly.pdbx_seq_one_letter_code
_entity_poly.pdbx_strand_id
1 'polypeptide(L)'
;MENPGGCRSSSLQSTEIHTIKLCGRELEKRSPNRKSVKNFSDSQAALNTLGSYCCTSKAVWNCQQILSQVGVGKTNRLTLVWIPGHVGLKGNEVADSLARRGAALEFIRSEPVLGLSYSTARTHSFRGPKNIRITWNLRLEGTQIAMKRKLKYLGVVFDWQGAREHFNFVCAKAQEKMSALVRLMPNVGGPKMAKRQLLASVVQSILLYAAPVWVEGLRIKTYKDLMAATQRKSLLRVISAYRTISTSAAQVISGTPLIDLLAEERKLIFQKRPGYENSGEARKRTIQKWQEEWDSHVDTAQWTKRLIPNISLWITCKFRNTNYFFTQALTGHGSFTTYTHQIAKTVNDRCRYCGNTDTPEHTLFSCIRWEVRKGATKVYLGEDITSDNIIIRMCQSKEKCKDAGFNFIIKIMERKEQEERADQNRQ
;
A
#
# COMPACT_ATOMS: atom_id res chain seq x y z
N MET A 1 24.95 -33.13 27.85
CA MET A 1 24.01 -32.02 28.09
C MET A 1 23.72 -31.36 26.76
N GLU A 2 22.65 -31.77 26.08
CA GLU A 2 22.06 -31.03 24.96
C GLU A 2 20.55 -31.15 25.07
N ASN A 3 19.87 -30.03 24.89
CA ASN A 3 18.49 -29.77 25.31
C ASN A 3 17.55 -29.88 24.08
N PRO A 4 16.64 -30.87 23.97
CA PRO A 4 15.75 -30.99 22.81
C PRO A 4 14.45 -30.19 23.07
N GLY A 5 14.58 -28.86 23.12
CA GLY A 5 13.45 -27.95 23.31
C GLY A 5 13.11 -27.22 22.01
N GLY A 6 12.16 -27.72 21.21
CA GLY A 6 11.77 -26.96 20.03
C GLY A 6 10.76 -27.54 19.04
N CYS A 7 9.85 -28.45 19.38
CA CYS A 7 8.74 -28.80 18.46
C CYS A 7 7.56 -29.59 19.09
N ARG A 8 6.96 -29.10 20.20
CA ARG A 8 5.79 -29.81 20.80
C ARG A 8 4.54 -28.96 21.03
N SER A 9 4.62 -27.63 21.05
CA SER A 9 3.47 -26.78 21.46
C SER A 9 2.39 -26.61 20.38
N SER A 10 2.76 -26.60 19.10
CA SER A 10 1.81 -26.41 17.98
C SER A 10 0.99 -27.66 17.66
N SER A 11 1.55 -28.86 17.88
CA SER A 11 0.85 -30.13 17.67
C SER A 11 -0.21 -30.39 18.72
N LEU A 12 0.10 -30.15 20.01
CA LEU A 12 -0.83 -30.32 21.14
C LEU A 12 -2.10 -29.48 20.98
N GLN A 13 -1.96 -28.19 20.63
CA GLN A 13 -3.12 -27.32 20.43
C GLN A 13 -4.04 -27.79 19.29
N SER A 14 -3.46 -28.32 18.21
CA SER A 14 -4.21 -28.81 17.06
C SER A 14 -4.99 -30.11 17.36
N THR A 15 -4.41 -30.99 18.18
CA THR A 15 -5.03 -32.23 18.66
C THR A 15 -6.23 -31.93 19.57
N GLU A 16 -6.08 -30.98 20.50
CA GLU A 16 -7.15 -30.57 21.41
C GLU A 16 -8.38 -30.00 20.67
N ILE A 17 -8.14 -29.17 19.66
CA ILE A 17 -9.21 -28.64 18.80
C ILE A 17 -9.92 -29.78 18.04
N HIS A 18 -9.17 -30.81 17.62
CA HIS A 18 -9.73 -31.98 16.94
C HIS A 18 -10.58 -32.84 17.90
N THR A 19 -10.13 -33.03 19.15
CA THR A 19 -10.88 -33.73 20.19
C THR A 19 -12.22 -33.04 20.48
N ILE A 20 -12.20 -31.71 20.68
CA ILE A 20 -13.44 -30.93 20.91
C ILE A 20 -14.41 -31.06 19.72
N LYS A 21 -13.87 -31.10 18.49
CA LYS A 21 -14.66 -31.30 17.27
C LYS A 21 -15.34 -32.68 17.25
N LEU A 22 -14.62 -33.75 17.60
CA LEU A 22 -15.16 -35.11 17.66
C LEU A 22 -16.24 -35.24 18.74
N CYS A 23 -16.03 -34.63 19.91
CA CYS A 23 -17.06 -34.55 20.96
C CYS A 23 -18.34 -33.86 20.44
N GLY A 24 -18.20 -32.76 19.68
CA GLY A 24 -19.32 -32.08 19.05
C GLY A 24 -20.11 -32.99 18.09
N ARG A 25 -19.43 -33.77 17.24
CA ARG A 25 -20.08 -34.73 16.32
C ARG A 25 -20.80 -35.86 17.03
N GLU A 26 -20.24 -36.36 18.12
CA GLU A 26 -20.87 -37.43 18.89
C GLU A 26 -22.14 -36.92 19.60
N LEU A 27 -22.11 -35.68 20.10
CA LEU A 27 -23.30 -35.02 20.66
C LEU A 27 -24.40 -34.78 19.61
N GLU A 28 -24.01 -34.50 18.37
CA GLU A 28 -24.95 -34.37 17.24
C GLU A 28 -25.69 -35.68 16.97
N LYS A 29 -24.95 -36.81 16.90
CA LYS A 29 -25.49 -38.16 16.67
C LYS A 29 -26.43 -38.63 17.78
N ARG A 30 -26.08 -38.37 19.04
CA ARG A 30 -26.85 -38.87 20.21
C ARG A 30 -28.16 -38.12 20.47
N SER A 31 -28.47 -37.06 19.72
CA SER A 31 -29.71 -36.25 19.82
C SER A 31 -30.28 -36.08 21.24
N PRO A 32 -29.52 -35.46 22.17
CA PRO A 32 -30.06 -35.19 23.50
C PRO A 32 -31.09 -34.06 23.40
N ASN A 33 -32.38 -34.36 23.63
CA ASN A 33 -33.37 -33.30 23.81
C ASN A 33 -33.19 -32.65 25.18
N ARG A 34 -33.08 -31.31 25.19
CA ARG A 34 -33.25 -30.41 26.35
C ARG A 34 -32.25 -30.62 27.50
N LYS A 35 -30.94 -30.69 27.21
CA LYS A 35 -29.88 -30.77 28.24
C LYS A 35 -28.86 -29.64 28.13
N SER A 36 -28.44 -29.10 29.28
CA SER A 36 -27.25 -28.25 29.40
C SER A 36 -26.01 -29.15 29.34
N VAL A 37 -25.19 -29.01 28.31
CA VAL A 37 -23.99 -29.81 28.10
C VAL A 37 -22.75 -28.97 28.42
N LYS A 38 -21.92 -29.44 29.35
CA LYS A 38 -20.63 -28.83 29.67
C LYS A 38 -19.51 -29.69 29.07
N ASN A 39 -18.65 -29.07 28.27
CA ASN A 39 -17.43 -29.70 27.75
C ASN A 39 -16.24 -29.11 28.51
N PHE A 40 -15.50 -29.98 29.19
CA PHE A 40 -14.36 -29.61 30.02
C PHE A 40 -13.08 -29.91 29.25
N SER A 41 -12.17 -28.94 29.18
CA SER A 41 -10.85 -29.11 28.54
C SER A 41 -9.80 -28.44 29.42
N ASP A 42 -8.63 -29.07 29.53
CA ASP A 42 -7.47 -28.53 30.24
C ASP A 42 -6.56 -27.68 29.36
N SER A 43 -6.80 -27.68 28.05
CA SER A 43 -6.10 -26.84 27.09
C SER A 43 -6.68 -25.42 27.01
N GLN A 44 -6.18 -24.54 27.88
CA GLN A 44 -6.51 -23.11 27.88
C GLN A 44 -6.26 -22.48 26.49
N ALA A 45 -5.17 -22.89 25.83
CA ALA A 45 -4.83 -22.44 24.48
C ALA A 45 -5.87 -22.83 23.42
N ALA A 46 -6.40 -24.06 23.48
CA ALA A 46 -7.44 -24.53 22.54
C ALA A 46 -8.76 -23.78 22.77
N LEU A 47 -9.16 -23.57 24.03
CA LEU A 47 -10.36 -22.83 24.38
C LEU A 47 -10.29 -21.36 23.98
N ASN A 48 -9.14 -20.70 24.18
CA ASN A 48 -8.90 -19.33 23.71
C ASN A 48 -8.99 -19.22 22.19
N THR A 49 -8.51 -20.25 21.48
CA THR A 49 -8.55 -20.29 20.03
C THR A 49 -9.97 -20.51 19.51
N LEU A 50 -10.77 -21.33 20.18
CA LEU A 50 -12.18 -21.57 19.84
C LEU A 50 -13.11 -20.41 20.26
N GLY A 51 -12.74 -19.65 21.30
CA GLY A 51 -13.44 -18.44 21.72
C GLY A 51 -13.16 -17.23 20.82
N SER A 52 -12.14 -17.31 19.97
CA SER A 52 -11.82 -16.26 18.99
C SER A 52 -12.88 -16.24 17.88
N TYR A 53 -13.43 -15.05 17.61
CA TYR A 53 -14.33 -14.79 16.48
C TYR A 53 -13.62 -15.00 15.11
N CYS A 54 -12.28 -14.98 15.11
CA CYS A 54 -11.47 -15.16 13.92
C CYS A 54 -10.80 -16.54 13.97
N CYS A 55 -11.23 -17.45 13.11
CA CYS A 55 -10.52 -18.70 12.85
C CYS A 55 -9.41 -18.49 11.83
N THR A 56 -8.17 -18.69 12.23
CA THR A 56 -7.00 -18.74 11.34
C THR A 56 -6.76 -20.14 10.77
N SER A 57 -7.36 -21.17 11.39
CA SER A 57 -7.24 -22.57 10.98
C SER A 57 -8.60 -23.15 10.55
N LYS A 58 -8.59 -23.88 9.42
CA LYS A 58 -9.74 -24.65 8.94
C LYS A 58 -10.23 -25.68 9.97
N ALA A 59 -9.33 -26.19 10.82
CA ALA A 59 -9.69 -27.10 11.90
C ALA A 59 -10.53 -26.41 12.99
N VAL A 60 -10.13 -25.20 13.40
CA VAL A 60 -10.86 -24.37 14.39
C VAL A 60 -12.23 -23.99 13.85
N TRP A 61 -12.31 -23.58 12.59
CA TRP A 61 -13.58 -23.21 11.95
C TRP A 61 -14.53 -24.39 11.86
N ASN A 62 -14.05 -25.55 11.38
CA ASN A 62 -14.85 -26.77 11.33
C ASN A 62 -15.36 -27.17 12.72
N CYS A 63 -14.54 -27.00 13.75
CA CYS A 63 -14.93 -27.24 15.14
C CYS A 63 -16.05 -26.30 15.57
N GLN A 64 -15.88 -24.99 15.39
CA GLN A 64 -16.91 -23.99 15.73
C GLN A 64 -18.24 -24.20 15.00
N GLN A 65 -18.22 -24.60 13.72
CA GLN A 65 -19.45 -24.88 12.96
C GLN A 65 -20.23 -26.05 13.57
N ILE A 66 -19.55 -27.14 13.91
CA ILE A 66 -20.18 -28.31 14.55
C ILE A 66 -20.73 -27.94 15.93
N LEU A 67 -19.97 -27.20 16.74
CA LEU A 67 -20.45 -26.74 18.06
C LEU A 67 -21.65 -25.79 17.93
N SER A 68 -21.67 -24.95 16.90
CA SER A 68 -22.79 -24.04 16.61
C SER A 68 -24.03 -24.81 16.14
N GLN A 69 -23.88 -25.85 15.31
CA GLN A 69 -25.00 -26.71 14.89
C GLN A 69 -25.62 -27.44 16.09
N VAL A 70 -24.79 -27.95 17.01
CA VAL A 70 -25.24 -28.57 18.26
C VAL A 70 -26.00 -27.58 19.16
N GLY A 71 -25.60 -26.30 19.19
CA GLY A 71 -26.21 -25.27 20.04
C GLY A 71 -27.39 -24.49 19.42
N VAL A 72 -27.44 -24.35 18.10
CA VAL A 72 -28.46 -23.56 17.37
C VAL A 72 -29.63 -24.43 16.89
N GLY A 73 -29.39 -25.73 16.62
CA GLY A 73 -30.41 -26.64 16.09
C GLY A 73 -31.24 -27.40 17.13
N LYS A 74 -30.88 -27.38 18.42
CA LYS A 74 -31.55 -28.12 19.50
C LYS A 74 -31.63 -27.20 20.74
N THR A 75 -32.60 -27.40 21.63
CA THR A 75 -32.82 -26.61 22.87
C THR A 75 -31.70 -26.79 23.94
N ASN A 76 -30.48 -27.08 23.50
CA ASN A 76 -29.33 -27.44 24.31
C ASN A 76 -28.41 -26.24 24.52
N ARG A 77 -27.97 -26.03 25.76
CA ARG A 77 -26.99 -25.02 26.11
C ARG A 77 -25.62 -25.67 26.20
N LEU A 78 -24.73 -25.40 25.24
CA LEU A 78 -23.35 -25.86 25.26
C LEU A 78 -22.46 -24.84 25.97
N THR A 79 -21.68 -25.29 26.96
CA THR A 79 -20.71 -24.45 27.68
C THR A 79 -19.34 -25.12 27.63
N LEU A 80 -18.33 -24.41 27.11
CA LEU A 80 -16.94 -24.83 27.19
C LEU A 80 -16.34 -24.30 28.50
N VAL A 81 -15.71 -25.18 29.29
CA VAL A 81 -15.17 -24.85 30.61
C VAL A 81 -13.71 -25.28 30.66
N TRP A 82 -12.81 -24.36 31.03
CA TRP A 82 -11.43 -24.70 31.31
C TRP A 82 -11.30 -25.34 32.70
N ILE A 83 -10.50 -26.41 32.80
CA ILE A 83 -10.12 -27.04 34.08
C ILE A 83 -8.60 -27.25 34.14
N PRO A 84 -7.96 -27.16 35.31
CA PRO A 84 -6.53 -27.44 35.42
C PRO A 84 -6.24 -28.94 35.21
N GLY A 85 -5.20 -29.24 34.41
CA GLY A 85 -4.72 -30.60 34.18
C GLY A 85 -4.00 -31.18 35.41
N HIS A 86 -4.07 -32.51 35.57
CA HIS A 86 -3.33 -33.26 36.61
C HIS A 86 -3.62 -32.88 38.08
N VAL A 87 -4.86 -32.47 38.41
CA VAL A 87 -5.27 -32.07 39.78
C VAL A 87 -6.18 -33.10 40.46
N GLY A 88 -6.10 -34.40 40.14
CA GLY A 88 -6.92 -35.43 40.81
C GLY A 88 -8.39 -35.49 40.35
N LEU A 89 -8.76 -34.76 39.27
CA LEU A 89 -10.13 -34.79 38.74
C LEU A 89 -10.35 -36.09 37.96
N LYS A 90 -10.98 -37.08 38.60
CA LYS A 90 -11.22 -38.43 38.07
C LYS A 90 -11.71 -38.46 36.61
N GLY A 91 -12.59 -37.55 36.21
CA GLY A 91 -13.09 -37.46 34.82
C GLY A 91 -12.04 -36.96 33.81
N ASN A 92 -11.16 -36.03 34.21
CA ASN A 92 -10.08 -35.53 33.38
C ASN A 92 -8.97 -36.57 33.23
N GLU A 93 -8.64 -37.29 34.31
CA GLU A 93 -7.61 -38.34 34.31
C GLU A 93 -7.98 -39.53 33.40
N VAL A 94 -9.27 -39.87 33.34
CA VAL A 94 -9.77 -40.89 32.42
C VAL A 94 -9.66 -40.44 30.96
N ALA A 95 -9.97 -39.17 30.66
CA ALA A 95 -9.83 -38.60 29.32
C ALA A 95 -8.35 -38.57 28.88
N ASP A 96 -7.45 -38.17 29.78
CA ASP A 96 -6.00 -38.20 29.59
C ASP A 96 -5.46 -39.61 29.30
N SER A 97 -5.91 -40.60 30.08
CA SER A 97 -5.53 -42.01 29.89
C SER A 97 -5.98 -42.55 28.53
N LEU A 98 -7.18 -42.17 28.08
CA LEU A 98 -7.72 -42.53 26.77
C LEU A 98 -6.93 -41.86 25.63
N ALA A 99 -6.59 -40.58 25.76
CA ALA A 99 -5.78 -39.85 24.79
C ALA A 99 -4.37 -40.45 24.64
N ARG A 100 -3.72 -40.82 25.76
CA ARG A 100 -2.40 -41.51 25.74
C ARG A 100 -2.44 -42.86 25.03
N ARG A 101 -3.50 -43.65 25.24
CA ARG A 101 -3.68 -44.94 24.53
C ARG A 101 -3.92 -44.75 23.03
N GLY A 102 -4.67 -43.72 22.64
CA GLY A 102 -4.90 -43.39 21.23
C GLY A 102 -3.64 -42.90 20.50
N ALA A 103 -2.76 -42.17 21.20
CA ALA A 103 -1.48 -41.69 20.65
C ALA A 103 -0.46 -42.81 20.41
N ALA A 104 -0.68 -44.02 20.94
CA ALA A 104 0.17 -45.19 20.75
C ALA A 104 -0.18 -46.03 19.51
N LEU A 105 -1.20 -45.64 18.74
CA LEU A 105 -1.64 -46.31 17.50
C LEU A 105 -0.95 -45.68 16.27
N GLU A 106 -0.57 -46.49 15.25
CA GLU A 106 0.10 -46.00 14.03
C GLU A 106 -0.77 -45.03 13.21
N PHE A 107 -0.15 -43.94 12.73
CA PHE A 107 -0.81 -42.78 12.13
C PHE A 107 -0.76 -42.81 10.58
N ILE A 108 -1.91 -42.75 9.90
CA ILE A 108 -2.02 -42.67 8.42
C ILE A 108 -2.50 -41.26 7.98
N ARG A 109 -1.61 -40.56 7.25
CA ARG A 109 -1.77 -39.37 6.37
C ARG A 109 -1.92 -37.95 6.96
N SER A 110 -1.75 -37.00 6.02
CA SER A 110 -0.91 -35.79 6.05
C SER A 110 -1.64 -34.43 6.13
N GLU A 111 -0.84 -33.43 6.55
CA GLU A 111 -0.90 -31.97 6.28
C GLU A 111 -1.53 -30.99 7.31
N PRO A 112 -0.99 -29.74 7.41
CA PRO A 112 -1.44 -28.67 6.52
C PRO A 112 -0.36 -27.74 5.93
N VAL A 113 -0.54 -27.36 4.66
CA VAL A 113 0.07 -26.19 4.00
C VAL A 113 -0.72 -24.90 4.30
N LEU A 114 -0.01 -23.80 4.59
CA LEU A 114 -0.55 -22.46 4.84
C LEU A 114 -0.60 -21.61 3.56
N GLY A 115 -1.77 -21.03 3.27
CA GLY A 115 -1.95 -20.04 2.20
C GLY A 115 -3.36 -19.46 2.20
N LEU A 116 -3.57 -18.31 2.84
CA LEU A 116 -4.86 -17.62 2.81
C LEU A 116 -4.70 -16.23 2.18
N SER A 117 -5.41 -15.99 1.08
CA SER A 117 -5.54 -14.65 0.47
C SER A 117 -6.51 -13.78 1.29
N TYR A 118 -6.53 -12.45 1.11
CA TYR A 118 -7.47 -11.57 1.81
C TYR A 118 -8.93 -11.89 1.49
N SER A 119 -9.25 -12.31 0.27
CA SER A 119 -10.60 -12.78 -0.06
C SER A 119 -10.91 -14.07 0.71
N THR A 120 -9.97 -14.99 0.86
CA THR A 120 -10.12 -16.19 1.68
C THR A 120 -10.28 -15.83 3.17
N ALA A 121 -9.44 -14.96 3.73
CA ALA A 121 -9.59 -14.47 5.11
C ALA A 121 -10.93 -13.73 5.32
N ARG A 122 -11.35 -12.86 4.40
CA ARG A 122 -12.63 -12.14 4.47
C ARG A 122 -13.83 -13.09 4.36
N THR A 123 -13.77 -14.06 3.45
CA THR A 123 -14.88 -14.99 3.16
C THR A 123 -15.00 -16.05 4.26
N HIS A 124 -13.89 -16.48 4.87
CA HIS A 124 -13.89 -17.47 5.95
C HIS A 124 -13.99 -16.87 7.36
N SER A 125 -13.63 -15.60 7.57
CA SER A 125 -13.76 -14.96 8.89
C SER A 125 -15.08 -14.22 9.13
N PHE A 126 -15.87 -13.84 8.10
CA PHE A 126 -16.95 -12.85 8.32
C PHE A 126 -18.27 -13.01 7.52
N ARG A 127 -18.61 -14.18 6.94
CA ARG A 127 -19.98 -14.41 6.43
C ARG A 127 -20.95 -14.83 7.54
N GLY A 128 -21.34 -13.89 8.39
CA GLY A 128 -22.50 -13.99 9.27
C GLY A 128 -23.70 -13.22 8.68
N PRO A 129 -24.95 -13.65 8.89
CA PRO A 129 -26.14 -12.92 8.46
C PRO A 129 -26.16 -11.48 9.03
N LYS A 130 -26.61 -10.52 8.22
CA LYS A 130 -26.55 -9.07 8.49
C LYS A 130 -27.29 -8.59 9.75
N ASN A 131 -28.01 -9.45 10.48
CA ASN A 131 -28.88 -9.09 11.61
C ASN A 131 -28.80 -10.04 12.83
N ILE A 132 -27.70 -10.76 13.04
CA ILE A 132 -27.54 -11.57 14.27
C ILE A 132 -26.58 -10.87 15.24
N ARG A 133 -27.13 -10.36 16.36
CA ARG A 133 -26.34 -10.02 17.56
C ARG A 133 -25.88 -11.32 18.21
N ILE A 134 -24.70 -11.82 17.85
CA ILE A 134 -24.08 -12.92 18.58
C ILE A 134 -23.35 -12.33 19.80
N THR A 135 -23.94 -12.46 20.99
CA THR A 135 -23.29 -12.13 22.26
C THR A 135 -22.37 -13.27 22.68
N TRP A 136 -21.07 -13.13 22.45
CA TRP A 136 -20.04 -14.02 23.00
C TRP A 136 -19.65 -13.53 24.39
N ASN A 137 -20.02 -14.28 25.44
CA ASN A 137 -19.54 -14.05 26.79
C ASN A 137 -18.24 -14.85 27.02
N LEU A 138 -17.16 -14.43 26.36
CA LEU A 138 -15.85 -15.02 26.58
C LEU A 138 -15.19 -14.40 27.81
N ARG A 139 -14.97 -15.20 28.85
CA ARG A 139 -14.22 -14.82 30.05
C ARG A 139 -12.91 -15.58 30.09
N LEU A 140 -11.80 -14.85 30.22
CA LEU A 140 -10.47 -15.40 30.47
C LEU A 140 -10.08 -14.97 31.88
N GLU A 141 -9.84 -15.93 32.79
CA GLU A 141 -9.43 -15.66 34.18
C GLU A 141 -10.38 -14.67 34.91
N GLY A 142 -11.69 -14.82 34.68
CA GLY A 142 -12.70 -13.92 35.25
C GLY A 142 -12.84 -12.56 34.54
N THR A 143 -11.90 -12.18 33.67
CA THR A 143 -11.94 -10.95 32.88
C THR A 143 -12.73 -11.14 31.59
N GLN A 144 -13.72 -10.28 31.35
CA GLN A 144 -14.52 -10.30 30.13
C GLN A 144 -13.69 -9.76 28.96
N ILE A 145 -13.47 -10.58 27.92
CA ILE A 145 -12.78 -10.16 26.72
C ILE A 145 -13.75 -9.36 25.84
N ALA A 146 -13.54 -8.05 25.76
CA ALA A 146 -14.32 -7.17 24.89
C ALA A 146 -14.02 -7.47 23.41
N MET A 147 -15.07 -7.81 22.66
CA MET A 147 -14.96 -8.01 21.21
C MET A 147 -14.60 -6.70 20.51
N LYS A 148 -13.47 -6.67 19.79
CA LYS A 148 -13.06 -5.54 18.96
C LYS A 148 -13.45 -5.79 17.51
N ARG A 149 -14.05 -4.79 16.85
CA ARG A 149 -14.52 -4.85 15.45
C ARG A 149 -13.39 -4.85 14.40
N LYS A 150 -12.13 -4.75 14.84
CA LYS A 150 -10.94 -4.73 13.99
C LYS A 150 -9.81 -5.55 14.61
N LEU A 151 -9.08 -6.28 13.77
CA LEU A 151 -7.94 -7.11 14.15
C LEU A 151 -6.69 -6.64 13.39
N LYS A 152 -5.58 -6.42 14.10
CA LYS A 152 -4.29 -6.17 13.48
C LYS A 152 -3.43 -7.42 13.57
N TYR A 153 -2.96 -7.92 12.43
CA TYR A 153 -2.09 -9.09 12.35
C TYR A 153 -0.95 -8.83 11.37
N LEU A 154 0.28 -9.03 11.84
CA LEU A 154 1.51 -8.76 11.08
C LEU A 154 1.46 -7.41 10.36
N GLY A 155 0.96 -6.36 11.02
CA GLY A 155 0.87 -5.01 10.43
C GLY A 155 -0.29 -4.77 9.44
N VAL A 156 -1.06 -5.80 9.07
CA VAL A 156 -2.30 -5.69 8.29
C VAL A 156 -3.49 -5.52 9.23
N VAL A 157 -4.43 -4.64 8.88
CA VAL A 157 -5.64 -4.42 9.68
C VAL A 157 -6.81 -5.05 8.94
N PHE A 158 -7.56 -5.89 9.62
CA PHE A 158 -8.77 -6.53 9.11
C PHE A 158 -9.96 -5.90 9.81
N ASP A 159 -10.94 -5.45 9.04
CA ASP A 159 -12.21 -4.96 9.53
C ASP A 159 -13.37 -5.77 8.93
N TRP A 160 -14.53 -5.74 9.59
CA TRP A 160 -15.71 -6.51 9.18
C TRP A 160 -16.49 -5.87 8.01
N GLN A 161 -16.23 -4.60 7.69
CA GLN A 161 -16.90 -3.85 6.61
C GLN A 161 -16.08 -3.83 5.30
N GLY A 162 -14.83 -4.30 5.31
CA GLY A 162 -13.91 -4.25 4.18
C GLY A 162 -12.44 -4.02 4.59
N ALA A 163 -11.72 -3.27 3.76
CA ALA A 163 -10.31 -2.94 3.93
C ALA A 163 -10.10 -1.46 4.30
N ARG A 164 -11.16 -0.74 4.64
CA ARG A 164 -11.11 0.72 4.83
C ARG A 164 -10.20 1.09 5.98
N GLU A 165 -10.33 0.40 7.11
CA GLU A 165 -9.47 0.63 8.28
C GLU A 165 -8.01 0.32 7.97
N HIS A 166 -7.75 -0.65 7.08
CA HIS A 166 -6.40 -0.93 6.62
C HIS A 166 -5.80 0.23 5.85
N PHE A 167 -6.49 0.73 4.83
CA PHE A 167 -6.00 1.84 4.02
C PHE A 167 -5.81 3.11 4.85
N ASN A 168 -6.76 3.40 5.75
CA ASN A 168 -6.64 4.51 6.71
C ASN A 168 -5.40 4.35 7.59
N PHE A 169 -5.20 3.18 8.19
CA PHE A 169 -4.07 2.89 9.07
C PHE A 169 -2.72 3.04 8.34
N VAL A 170 -2.59 2.44 7.15
CA VAL A 170 -1.34 2.47 6.37
C VAL A 170 -1.05 3.88 5.85
N CYS A 171 -2.07 4.60 5.35
CA CYS A 171 -1.91 5.98 4.90
C CYS A 171 -1.54 6.91 6.06
N ALA A 172 -2.17 6.80 7.23
CA ALA A 172 -1.84 7.59 8.40
C ALA A 172 -0.39 7.34 8.84
N LYS A 173 0.02 6.06 8.94
CA LYS A 173 1.40 5.68 9.28
C LYS A 173 2.42 6.24 8.28
N ALA A 174 2.10 6.19 6.99
CA ALA A 174 2.94 6.74 5.94
C ALA A 174 3.06 8.27 6.03
N GLN A 175 1.96 8.97 6.32
CA GLN A 175 1.92 10.43 6.45
C GLN A 175 2.67 10.92 7.69
N GLU A 176 2.60 10.20 8.80
CA GLU A 176 3.40 10.49 10.00
C GLU A 176 4.89 10.49 9.67
N LYS A 177 5.38 9.45 8.99
CA LYS A 177 6.80 9.36 8.59
C LYS A 177 7.18 10.41 7.55
N MET A 178 6.29 10.70 6.59
CA MET A 178 6.50 11.77 5.62
C MET A 178 6.66 13.13 6.30
N SER A 179 5.84 13.44 7.31
CA SER A 179 5.86 14.75 7.98
C SER A 179 7.20 15.05 8.64
N ALA A 180 7.87 14.03 9.20
CA ALA A 180 9.24 14.15 9.70
C ALA A 180 10.24 14.42 8.56
N LEU A 181 10.11 13.71 7.44
CA LEU A 181 11.01 13.82 6.30
C LEU A 181 10.89 15.16 5.54
N VAL A 182 9.70 15.76 5.49
CA VAL A 182 9.46 17.04 4.80
C VAL A 182 10.39 18.14 5.31
N ARG A 183 10.69 18.17 6.61
CA ARG A 183 11.59 19.16 7.23
C ARG A 183 13.01 19.12 6.65
N LEU A 184 13.42 17.98 6.12
CA LEU A 184 14.75 17.78 5.51
C LEU A 184 14.75 18.04 3.99
N MET A 185 13.60 18.36 3.40
CA MET A 185 13.40 18.45 1.95
C MET A 185 12.78 19.79 1.51
N PRO A 186 13.35 20.96 1.89
CA PRO A 186 12.84 22.25 1.44
C PRO A 186 12.92 22.35 -0.09
N ASN A 187 11.92 22.97 -0.76
CA ASN A 187 11.86 22.97 -2.23
C ASN A 187 13.07 23.66 -2.87
N VAL A 188 13.56 24.76 -2.29
CA VAL A 188 14.76 25.50 -2.75
C VAL A 188 15.91 25.27 -1.78
N GLY A 189 17.13 25.10 -2.29
CA GLY A 189 18.34 24.88 -1.48
C GLY A 189 18.40 23.54 -0.75
N GLY A 190 17.41 22.66 -0.92
CA GLY A 190 17.36 21.35 -0.30
C GLY A 190 18.15 20.26 -1.05
N PRO A 191 18.09 19.00 -0.56
CA PRO A 191 18.79 17.88 -1.18
C PRO A 191 18.34 17.63 -2.63
N LYS A 192 19.24 17.06 -3.44
CA LYS A 192 18.96 16.63 -4.82
C LYS A 192 17.89 15.52 -4.87
N MET A 193 17.20 15.38 -6.00
CA MET A 193 16.10 14.43 -6.18
C MET A 193 16.46 13.00 -5.80
N ALA A 194 17.68 12.53 -6.11
CA ALA A 194 18.14 11.17 -5.75
C ALA A 194 18.04 10.89 -4.23
N LYS A 195 18.49 11.84 -3.39
CA LYS A 195 18.36 11.73 -1.92
C LYS A 195 16.90 11.79 -1.49
N ARG A 196 16.08 12.63 -2.13
CA ARG A 196 14.64 12.73 -1.83
C ARG A 196 13.89 11.45 -2.20
N GLN A 197 14.24 10.82 -3.32
CA GLN A 197 13.68 9.53 -3.76
C GLN A 197 13.98 8.44 -2.73
N LEU A 198 15.21 8.39 -2.23
CA LEU A 198 15.59 7.47 -1.16
C LEU A 198 14.71 7.67 0.07
N LEU A 199 14.49 8.92 0.52
CA LEU A 199 13.62 9.21 1.66
C LEU A 199 12.14 8.87 1.36
N ALA A 200 11.65 9.16 0.15
CA ALA A 200 10.30 8.81 -0.27
C ALA A 200 10.07 7.29 -0.42
N SER A 201 11.13 6.50 -0.62
CA SER A 201 11.04 5.04 -0.67
C SER A 201 10.53 4.43 0.63
N VAL A 202 10.76 5.10 1.79
CA VAL A 202 10.20 4.70 3.09
C VAL A 202 8.68 4.74 3.04
N VAL A 203 8.11 5.80 2.46
CA VAL A 203 6.66 5.95 2.31
C VAL A 203 6.10 4.90 1.36
N GLN A 204 6.74 4.66 0.22
CA GLN A 204 6.33 3.59 -0.70
C GLN A 204 6.37 2.22 -0.01
N SER A 205 7.39 1.97 0.81
CA SER A 205 7.55 0.69 1.52
C SER A 205 6.46 0.47 2.57
N ILE A 206 6.05 1.53 3.28
CA ILE A 206 4.91 1.47 4.20
C ILE A 206 3.62 1.21 3.44
N LEU A 207 3.35 1.99 2.38
CA LEU A 207 2.12 1.88 1.59
C LEU A 207 1.97 0.50 0.96
N LEU A 208 3.05 -0.09 0.45
CA LEU A 208 3.03 -1.35 -0.28
C LEU A 208 3.32 -2.58 0.61
N TYR A 209 3.39 -2.39 1.93
CA TYR A 209 3.61 -3.49 2.86
C TYR A 209 2.46 -4.48 2.80
N ALA A 210 2.76 -5.78 2.63
CA ALA A 210 1.77 -6.85 2.44
C ALA A 210 0.79 -6.61 1.27
N ALA A 211 1.21 -5.88 0.22
CA ALA A 211 0.39 -5.60 -0.97
C ALA A 211 -0.37 -6.81 -1.56
N PRO A 212 0.22 -8.01 -1.69
CA PRO A 212 -0.51 -9.19 -2.20
C PRO A 212 -1.78 -9.54 -1.40
N VAL A 213 -1.85 -9.13 -0.14
CA VAL A 213 -3.01 -9.34 0.72
C VAL A 213 -4.11 -8.37 0.32
N TRP A 214 -3.88 -7.06 0.36
CA TRP A 214 -4.96 -6.06 0.27
C TRP A 214 -5.17 -5.44 -1.11
N VAL A 215 -4.34 -5.73 -2.12
CA VAL A 215 -4.40 -5.12 -3.46
C VAL A 215 -5.78 -5.21 -4.12
N GLU A 216 -6.52 -6.29 -3.89
CA GLU A 216 -7.91 -6.43 -4.39
C GLU A 216 -8.86 -5.34 -3.89
N GLY A 217 -8.55 -4.74 -2.73
CA GLY A 217 -9.27 -3.58 -2.21
C GLY A 217 -9.15 -2.36 -3.11
N LEU A 218 -8.08 -2.22 -3.89
CA LEU A 218 -7.88 -1.07 -4.79
C LEU A 218 -8.82 -1.05 -6.01
N ARG A 219 -9.63 -2.10 -6.21
CA ARG A 219 -10.78 -2.05 -7.14
C ARG A 219 -11.82 -1.01 -6.71
N ILE A 220 -11.85 -0.67 -5.42
CA ILE A 220 -12.73 0.37 -4.89
C ILE A 220 -12.04 1.73 -5.06
N LYS A 221 -12.64 2.60 -5.88
CA LYS A 221 -12.10 3.92 -6.24
C LYS A 221 -11.69 4.76 -5.03
N THR A 222 -12.51 4.81 -3.98
CA THR A 222 -12.20 5.54 -2.73
C THR A 222 -10.88 5.11 -2.09
N TYR A 223 -10.54 3.81 -2.14
CA TYR A 223 -9.29 3.30 -1.57
C TYR A 223 -8.09 3.58 -2.50
N LYS A 224 -8.29 3.45 -3.82
CA LYS A 224 -7.31 3.85 -4.83
C LYS A 224 -6.95 5.32 -4.69
N ASP A 225 -7.96 6.20 -4.60
CA ASP A 225 -7.79 7.65 -4.47
C ASP A 225 -7.09 8.04 -3.16
N LEU A 226 -7.44 7.40 -2.03
CA LEU A 226 -6.79 7.64 -0.73
C LEU A 226 -5.29 7.28 -0.76
N MET A 227 -4.95 6.13 -1.35
CA MET A 227 -3.58 5.66 -1.50
C MET A 227 -2.78 6.54 -2.47
N ALA A 228 -3.38 6.90 -3.61
CA ALA A 228 -2.78 7.79 -4.59
C ALA A 228 -2.52 9.18 -4.01
N ALA A 229 -3.46 9.74 -3.25
CA ALA A 229 -3.30 11.02 -2.55
C ALA A 229 -2.15 10.99 -1.54
N THR A 230 -1.99 9.88 -0.81
CA THR A 230 -0.88 9.71 0.14
C THR A 230 0.46 9.55 -0.57
N GLN A 231 0.52 8.75 -1.65
CA GLN A 231 1.69 8.64 -2.51
C GLN A 231 2.07 10.02 -3.06
N ARG A 232 1.12 10.78 -3.62
CA ARG A 232 1.35 12.11 -4.20
C ARG A 232 2.07 13.07 -3.26
N LYS A 233 1.69 13.10 -1.97
CA LYS A 233 2.37 13.96 -0.97
C LYS A 233 3.88 13.69 -0.91
N SER A 234 4.30 12.43 -1.04
CA SER A 234 5.72 12.08 -1.09
C SER A 234 6.37 12.49 -2.41
N LEU A 235 5.69 12.25 -3.54
CA LEU A 235 6.21 12.57 -4.88
C LEU A 235 6.41 14.06 -5.08
N LEU A 236 5.47 14.90 -4.66
CA LEU A 236 5.62 16.36 -4.73
C LEU A 236 6.88 16.85 -4.04
N ARG A 237 7.30 16.20 -2.95
CA ARG A 237 8.56 16.53 -2.26
C ARG A 237 9.77 16.06 -3.03
N VAL A 238 9.72 14.87 -3.63
CA VAL A 238 10.77 14.32 -4.51
C VAL A 238 11.09 15.28 -5.64
N ILE A 239 10.06 15.79 -6.31
CA ILE A 239 10.20 16.69 -7.46
C ILE A 239 10.22 18.18 -7.06
N SER A 240 10.20 18.51 -5.76
CA SER A 240 10.23 19.90 -5.25
C SER A 240 9.12 20.78 -5.85
N ALA A 241 7.92 20.25 -5.95
CA ALA A 241 6.85 20.82 -6.77
C ALA A 241 5.78 21.57 -5.95
N TYR A 242 4.97 22.37 -6.65
CA TYR A 242 3.79 23.01 -6.08
C TYR A 242 2.70 22.00 -5.71
N ARG A 243 1.94 22.31 -4.66
CA ARG A 243 0.87 21.45 -4.14
C ARG A 243 -0.34 21.30 -5.06
N THR A 244 -0.40 22.04 -6.16
CA THR A 244 -1.51 22.11 -7.13
C THR A 244 -1.32 21.18 -8.33
N ILE A 245 -0.10 20.66 -8.54
CA ILE A 245 0.24 19.77 -9.66
C ILE A 245 -0.55 18.45 -9.58
N SER A 246 -1.03 17.95 -10.73
CA SER A 246 -1.80 16.70 -10.77
C SER A 246 -1.01 15.48 -10.24
N THR A 247 -1.73 14.46 -9.76
CA THR A 247 -1.12 13.19 -9.32
C THR A 247 -0.35 12.51 -10.46
N SER A 248 -0.91 12.49 -11.66
CA SER A 248 -0.33 11.88 -12.85
C SER A 248 1.00 12.53 -13.24
N ALA A 249 1.06 13.87 -13.28
CA ALA A 249 2.31 14.60 -13.54
C ALA A 249 3.36 14.29 -12.47
N ALA A 250 2.98 14.29 -11.20
CA ALA A 250 3.91 14.02 -10.11
C ALA A 250 4.53 12.60 -10.21
N GLN A 251 3.74 11.60 -10.59
CA GLN A 251 4.17 10.22 -10.84
C GLN A 251 5.14 10.11 -12.01
N VAL A 252 4.81 10.73 -13.15
CA VAL A 252 5.66 10.70 -14.34
C VAL A 252 6.98 11.41 -14.06
N ILE A 253 6.95 12.64 -13.57
CA ILE A 253 8.17 13.44 -13.33
C ILE A 253 9.06 12.76 -12.28
N SER A 254 8.49 12.19 -11.20
CA SER A 254 9.29 11.47 -10.20
C SER A 254 9.84 10.13 -10.73
N GLY A 255 9.24 9.60 -11.80
CA GLY A 255 9.47 8.26 -12.32
C GLY A 255 8.99 7.18 -11.36
N THR A 256 7.83 7.40 -10.73
CA THR A 256 7.22 6.46 -9.79
C THR A 256 5.85 6.02 -10.31
N PRO A 257 5.67 4.73 -10.64
CA PRO A 257 4.38 4.23 -11.12
C PRO A 257 3.28 4.41 -10.09
N LEU A 258 2.03 4.35 -10.57
CA LEU A 258 0.85 4.42 -9.73
C LEU A 258 0.86 3.32 -8.67
N ILE A 259 0.35 3.66 -7.47
CA ILE A 259 0.41 2.78 -6.31
C ILE A 259 -0.34 1.45 -6.49
N ASP A 260 -1.42 1.45 -7.27
CA ASP A 260 -2.19 0.26 -7.62
C ASP A 260 -1.45 -0.65 -8.58
N LEU A 261 -0.78 -0.08 -9.60
CA LEU A 261 0.08 -0.86 -10.49
C LEU A 261 1.27 -1.46 -9.72
N LEU A 262 1.88 -0.71 -8.79
CA LEU A 262 2.95 -1.21 -7.91
C LEU A 262 2.46 -2.32 -6.97
N ALA A 263 1.23 -2.22 -6.48
CA ALA A 263 0.65 -3.25 -5.62
C ALA A 263 0.35 -4.54 -6.41
N GLU A 264 -0.17 -4.42 -7.63
CA GLU A 264 -0.41 -5.57 -8.52
C GLU A 264 0.91 -6.22 -8.95
N GLU A 265 1.96 -5.43 -9.23
CA GLU A 265 3.31 -5.96 -9.48
C GLU A 265 3.78 -6.86 -8.34
N ARG A 266 3.66 -6.39 -7.10
CA ARG A 266 4.05 -7.17 -5.90
C ARG A 266 3.23 -8.44 -5.74
N LYS A 267 1.93 -8.38 -6.06
CA LYS A 267 1.05 -9.56 -6.03
C LYS A 267 1.47 -10.61 -7.05
N LEU A 268 1.74 -10.19 -8.29
CA LEU A 268 2.20 -11.09 -9.36
C LEU A 268 3.53 -11.76 -9.00
N ILE A 269 4.46 -10.99 -8.44
CA ILE A 269 5.76 -11.50 -7.97
C ILE A 269 5.58 -12.50 -6.83
N PHE A 270 4.65 -12.25 -5.90
CA PHE A 270 4.37 -13.13 -4.76
C PHE A 270 3.75 -14.47 -5.18
N GLN A 271 2.82 -14.48 -6.14
CA GLN A 271 2.08 -15.68 -6.55
C GLN A 271 2.91 -16.74 -7.29
N LYS A 272 4.09 -16.39 -7.83
CA LYS A 272 4.90 -17.25 -8.70
C LYS A 272 6.08 -18.00 -8.01
N ARG A 273 6.07 -18.21 -6.69
CA ARG A 273 7.23 -18.81 -5.94
C ARG A 273 7.11 -20.34 -5.72
N PRO A 274 8.22 -21.12 -5.74
CA PRO A 274 9.46 -20.83 -4.99
C PRO A 274 10.76 -20.68 -5.82
N GLY A 275 11.50 -19.57 -5.64
CA GLY A 275 12.85 -19.37 -6.21
C GLY A 275 13.17 -17.96 -6.76
N TYR A 276 12.16 -17.17 -7.13
CA TYR A 276 12.26 -15.75 -7.53
C TYR A 276 13.06 -15.43 -8.80
N GLU A 277 12.57 -15.92 -9.93
CA GLU A 277 12.87 -15.32 -11.25
C GLU A 277 11.56 -15.02 -11.99
N ASN A 278 11.17 -13.72 -12.01
CA ASN A 278 10.43 -13.03 -13.09
C ASN A 278 10.13 -11.53 -12.81
N SER A 279 10.92 -10.87 -11.95
CA SER A 279 10.69 -9.45 -11.56
C SER A 279 10.67 -8.50 -12.76
N GLY A 280 11.52 -8.77 -13.76
CA GLY A 280 11.60 -7.97 -14.99
C GLY A 280 10.30 -7.94 -15.78
N GLU A 281 9.63 -9.08 -15.94
CA GLU A 281 8.38 -9.16 -16.71
C GLU A 281 7.22 -8.47 -15.99
N ALA A 282 7.13 -8.63 -14.67
CA ALA A 282 6.16 -7.91 -13.86
C ALA A 282 6.36 -6.39 -13.99
N ARG A 283 7.62 -5.92 -13.97
CA ARG A 283 7.96 -4.52 -14.16
C ARG A 283 7.63 -4.01 -15.57
N LYS A 284 7.91 -4.78 -16.63
CA LYS A 284 7.55 -4.42 -18.01
C LYS A 284 6.03 -4.21 -18.14
N ARG A 285 5.24 -5.15 -17.61
CA ARG A 285 3.78 -5.05 -17.57
C ARG A 285 3.29 -3.81 -16.81
N THR A 286 3.91 -3.50 -15.67
CA THR A 286 3.61 -2.27 -14.91
C THR A 286 3.84 -1.02 -15.75
N ILE A 287 4.99 -0.94 -16.43
CA ILE A 287 5.34 0.23 -17.26
C ILE A 287 4.41 0.37 -18.45
N GLN A 288 4.05 -0.74 -19.12
CA GLN A 288 3.10 -0.72 -20.23
C GLN A 288 1.74 -0.18 -19.80
N LYS A 289 1.15 -0.73 -18.74
CA LYS A 289 -0.13 -0.23 -18.21
C LYS A 289 -0.06 1.23 -17.78
N TRP A 290 1.08 1.64 -17.24
CA TRP A 290 1.29 3.02 -16.85
C TRP A 290 1.33 3.95 -18.08
N GLN A 291 1.96 3.53 -19.18
CA GLN A 291 1.96 4.26 -20.45
C GLN A 291 0.54 4.38 -21.02
N GLU A 292 -0.23 3.28 -21.04
CA GLU A 292 -1.64 3.28 -21.48
C GLU A 292 -2.49 4.26 -20.65
N GLU A 293 -2.32 4.23 -19.32
CA GLU A 293 -3.01 5.17 -18.44
C GLU A 293 -2.56 6.62 -18.70
N TRP A 294 -1.28 6.88 -18.94
CA TRP A 294 -0.79 8.21 -19.30
C TRP A 294 -1.34 8.72 -20.62
N ASP A 295 -1.46 7.84 -21.62
CA ASP A 295 -1.97 8.16 -22.94
C ASP A 295 -3.48 8.42 -22.93
N SER A 296 -4.23 7.74 -22.07
CA SER A 296 -5.69 7.93 -21.93
C SER A 296 -6.13 9.22 -21.23
N HIS A 297 -5.26 9.89 -20.45
CA HIS A 297 -5.64 11.14 -19.78
C HIS A 297 -5.64 12.32 -20.77
N VAL A 298 -6.84 12.87 -21.06
CA VAL A 298 -7.05 13.94 -22.04
C VAL A 298 -7.08 15.35 -21.43
N ASP A 299 -7.36 15.49 -20.13
CA ASP A 299 -7.59 16.83 -19.55
C ASP A 299 -6.55 17.26 -18.49
N THR A 300 -5.68 16.36 -18.04
CA THR A 300 -4.71 16.66 -16.97
C THR A 300 -3.27 16.56 -17.44
N ALA A 301 -2.46 17.56 -17.07
CA ALA A 301 -1.01 17.58 -17.30
C ALA A 301 -0.58 17.55 -18.76
N GLN A 302 -1.37 18.14 -19.67
CA GLN A 302 -1.08 18.16 -21.11
C GLN A 302 0.30 18.70 -21.46
N TRP A 303 0.72 19.77 -20.78
CA TRP A 303 2.06 20.31 -20.96
C TRP A 303 3.16 19.30 -20.60
N THR A 304 3.04 18.64 -19.44
CA THR A 304 3.98 17.60 -19.01
C THR A 304 3.98 16.41 -19.97
N LYS A 305 2.82 16.05 -20.52
CA LYS A 305 2.66 14.97 -21.51
C LYS A 305 3.32 15.27 -22.84
N ARG A 306 3.19 16.52 -23.32
CA ARG A 306 3.91 16.98 -24.51
C ARG A 306 5.43 16.86 -24.35
N LEU A 307 5.93 17.24 -23.18
CA LEU A 307 7.37 17.13 -22.87
C LEU A 307 7.82 15.69 -22.60
N ILE A 308 6.98 14.85 -21.99
CA ILE A 308 7.31 13.49 -21.58
C ILE A 308 6.24 12.51 -22.13
N PRO A 309 6.25 12.24 -23.44
CA PRO A 309 5.28 11.33 -24.05
C PRO A 309 5.60 9.86 -23.74
N ASN A 310 6.89 9.50 -23.67
CA ASN A 310 7.34 8.12 -23.45
C ASN A 310 7.90 7.93 -22.04
N ILE A 311 7.15 7.20 -21.20
CA ILE A 311 7.52 6.92 -19.81
C ILE A 311 8.78 6.07 -19.74
N SER A 312 8.91 5.04 -20.59
CA SER A 312 10.07 4.14 -20.59
C SER A 312 11.37 4.89 -20.87
N LEU A 313 11.36 5.82 -21.82
CA LEU A 313 12.49 6.69 -22.12
C LEU A 313 12.82 7.60 -20.92
N TRP A 314 11.80 8.18 -20.30
CA TRP A 314 11.97 9.07 -19.16
C TRP A 314 12.50 8.37 -17.91
N ILE A 315 12.01 7.16 -17.60
CA ILE A 315 12.45 6.45 -16.39
C ILE A 315 13.88 5.92 -16.51
N THR A 316 14.33 5.61 -17.73
CA THR A 316 15.69 5.16 -18.04
C THR A 316 16.67 6.32 -18.24
N CYS A 317 16.16 7.55 -18.33
CA CYS A 317 16.99 8.74 -18.37
C CYS A 317 17.81 8.86 -17.09
N LYS A 318 19.13 8.62 -17.21
CA LYS A 318 20.11 8.72 -16.11
C LYS A 318 20.12 10.08 -15.42
N PHE A 319 19.62 11.12 -16.09
CA PHE A 319 19.62 12.51 -15.64
C PHE A 319 18.22 13.02 -15.30
N ARG A 320 17.28 12.13 -14.94
CA ARG A 320 15.99 12.48 -14.31
C ARG A 320 16.16 13.09 -12.91
N ASN A 321 17.13 13.96 -12.72
CA ASN A 321 17.39 14.68 -11.49
C ASN A 321 16.72 16.06 -11.61
N THR A 322 15.46 16.12 -11.18
CA THR A 322 14.73 17.38 -11.15
C THR A 322 15.16 18.24 -9.97
N ASN A 323 14.95 19.54 -10.08
CA ASN A 323 14.99 20.48 -8.98
C ASN A 323 13.75 21.37 -9.06
N TYR A 324 13.60 22.31 -8.12
CA TYR A 324 12.48 23.24 -8.09
C TYR A 324 12.23 23.91 -9.45
N PHE A 325 13.26 24.51 -10.05
CA PHE A 325 13.15 25.25 -11.32
C PHE A 325 12.82 24.36 -12.51
N PHE A 326 13.46 23.19 -12.61
CA PHE A 326 13.17 22.23 -13.68
C PHE A 326 11.74 21.70 -13.57
N THR A 327 11.28 21.42 -12.35
CA THR A 327 9.91 20.98 -12.12
C THR A 327 8.90 22.06 -12.47
N GLN A 328 9.19 23.34 -12.23
CA GLN A 328 8.34 24.42 -12.73
C GLN A 328 8.20 24.33 -14.25
N ALA A 329 9.32 24.23 -14.97
CA ALA A 329 9.34 24.12 -16.42
C ALA A 329 8.55 22.90 -16.93
N LEU A 330 8.65 21.74 -16.27
CA LEU A 330 7.93 20.52 -16.68
C LEU A 330 6.42 20.57 -16.40
N THR A 331 5.99 21.36 -15.43
CA THR A 331 4.60 21.34 -14.92
C THR A 331 3.81 22.58 -15.29
N GLY A 332 4.49 23.65 -15.71
CA GLY A 332 3.91 24.97 -15.88
C GLY A 332 3.45 25.64 -14.59
N HIS A 333 3.80 25.08 -13.43
CA HIS A 333 3.48 25.66 -12.13
C HIS A 333 4.73 26.35 -11.58
N GLY A 334 4.73 27.67 -11.58
CA GLY A 334 5.93 28.44 -11.27
C GLY A 334 5.78 29.90 -11.63
N SER A 335 6.89 30.53 -12.01
CA SER A 335 6.94 31.95 -12.36
C SER A 335 6.32 32.29 -13.72
N PHE A 336 5.29 31.56 -14.16
CA PHE A 336 4.55 31.81 -15.39
C PHE A 336 3.31 32.63 -15.10
N THR A 337 3.12 33.73 -15.83
CA THR A 337 2.00 34.67 -15.59
C THR A 337 0.65 33.99 -15.79
N THR A 338 0.56 33.02 -16.71
CA THR A 338 -0.61 32.15 -16.85
C THR A 338 -0.97 31.39 -15.57
N TYR A 339 0.02 30.87 -14.86
CA TYR A 339 -0.19 30.17 -13.59
C TYR A 339 -0.42 31.13 -12.42
N THR A 340 0.34 32.22 -12.34
CA THR A 340 0.16 33.20 -11.25
C THR A 340 -1.20 33.89 -11.34
N HIS A 341 -1.73 34.13 -12.54
CA HIS A 341 -3.11 34.60 -12.74
C HIS A 341 -4.14 33.58 -12.27
N GLN A 342 -3.98 32.30 -12.60
CA GLN A 342 -4.88 31.23 -12.12
C GLN A 342 -4.95 31.13 -10.59
N ILE A 343 -3.87 31.47 -9.88
CA ILE A 343 -3.84 31.52 -8.41
C ILE A 343 -4.06 32.92 -7.84
N ALA A 344 -4.60 33.85 -8.64
CA ALA A 344 -4.94 35.22 -8.26
C ALA A 344 -3.77 36.06 -7.71
N LYS A 345 -2.53 35.80 -8.16
CA LYS A 345 -1.34 36.61 -7.85
C LYS A 345 -1.10 37.76 -8.83
N THR A 346 -1.58 37.64 -10.07
CA THR A 346 -1.44 38.67 -11.11
C THR A 346 -2.81 38.96 -11.72
N VAL A 347 -2.93 40.14 -12.34
CA VAL A 347 -4.21 40.65 -12.90
C VAL A 347 -4.52 40.07 -14.28
N ASN A 348 -3.51 39.65 -15.02
CA ASN A 348 -3.63 39.05 -16.34
C ASN A 348 -2.58 37.94 -16.51
N ASP A 349 -2.60 37.27 -17.66
CA ASP A 349 -1.73 36.16 -18.03
C ASP A 349 -0.60 36.58 -18.99
N ARG A 350 -0.33 37.87 -19.14
CA ARG A 350 0.61 38.41 -20.13
C ARG A 350 2.06 38.37 -19.65
N CYS A 351 2.95 38.03 -20.57
CA CYS A 351 4.37 37.99 -20.38
C CYS A 351 4.92 39.40 -20.23
N ARG A 352 5.58 39.66 -19.09
CA ARG A 352 6.17 40.97 -18.78
C ARG A 352 7.18 41.49 -19.81
N TYR A 353 7.76 40.60 -20.62
CA TYR A 353 8.86 40.95 -21.52
C TYR A 353 8.39 41.32 -22.92
N CYS A 354 7.26 40.76 -23.37
CA CYS A 354 6.79 40.93 -24.76
C CYS A 354 5.26 41.01 -24.92
N GLY A 355 4.49 40.93 -23.84
CA GLY A 355 3.04 41.11 -23.85
C GLY A 355 2.20 39.91 -24.28
N ASN A 356 2.80 38.87 -24.88
CA ASN A 356 2.11 37.63 -25.26
C ASN A 356 1.66 36.81 -24.04
N THR A 357 0.75 35.86 -24.20
CA THR A 357 0.34 34.95 -23.11
C THR A 357 1.54 34.15 -22.57
N ASP A 358 1.79 34.25 -21.27
CA ASP A 358 2.98 33.73 -20.61
C ASP A 358 2.86 32.26 -20.22
N THR A 359 2.75 31.39 -21.22
CA THR A 359 2.79 29.94 -21.02
C THR A 359 4.23 29.45 -20.79
N PRO A 360 4.43 28.22 -20.28
CA PRO A 360 5.74 27.59 -20.23
C PRO A 360 6.36 27.44 -21.61
N GLU A 361 5.54 27.10 -22.62
CA GLU A 361 5.98 27.01 -24.01
C GLU A 361 6.48 28.35 -24.54
N HIS A 362 5.71 29.41 -24.31
CA HIS A 362 6.11 30.77 -24.66
C HIS A 362 7.42 31.14 -23.98
N THR A 363 7.49 30.99 -22.66
CA THR A 363 8.68 31.37 -21.88
C THR A 363 9.94 30.65 -22.36
N LEU A 364 9.85 29.34 -22.59
CA LEU A 364 11.03 28.55 -22.92
C LEU A 364 11.41 28.63 -24.39
N PHE A 365 10.44 28.69 -25.31
CA PHE A 365 10.72 28.49 -26.74
C PHE A 365 10.40 29.71 -27.62
N SER A 366 9.48 30.59 -27.22
CA SER A 366 9.00 31.70 -28.09
C SER A 366 9.38 33.11 -27.61
N CYS A 367 9.67 33.29 -26.32
CA CYS A 367 9.88 34.62 -25.74
C CYS A 367 11.20 35.24 -26.20
N ILE A 368 11.13 36.46 -26.73
CA ILE A 368 12.28 37.21 -27.24
C ILE A 368 13.34 37.50 -26.16
N ARG A 369 12.93 37.56 -24.89
CA ARG A 369 13.84 37.76 -23.76
C ARG A 369 14.96 36.72 -23.71
N TRP A 370 14.71 35.51 -24.20
CA TRP A 370 15.63 34.37 -24.08
C TRP A 370 16.30 33.99 -25.41
N GLU A 371 16.16 34.81 -26.45
CA GLU A 371 16.65 34.50 -27.81
C GLU A 371 18.15 34.19 -27.85
N VAL A 372 18.97 35.01 -27.17
CA VAL A 372 20.43 34.81 -27.08
C VAL A 372 20.77 33.43 -26.49
N ARG A 373 20.03 33.02 -25.46
CA ARG A 373 20.27 31.74 -24.79
C ARG A 373 19.76 30.57 -25.64
N LYS A 374 18.60 30.72 -26.30
CA LYS A 374 18.09 29.74 -27.27
C LYS A 374 19.09 29.53 -28.41
N GLY A 375 19.62 30.61 -28.98
CA GLY A 375 20.65 30.56 -30.02
C GLY A 375 21.91 29.84 -29.56
N ALA A 376 22.43 30.16 -28.37
CA ALA A 376 23.60 29.49 -27.81
C ALA A 376 23.37 27.98 -27.61
N THR A 377 22.21 27.58 -27.11
CA THR A 377 21.88 26.15 -26.92
C THR A 377 21.60 25.45 -28.26
N LYS A 378 21.00 26.13 -29.24
CA LYS A 378 20.81 25.63 -30.62
C LYS A 378 22.13 25.30 -31.28
N VAL A 379 23.10 26.22 -31.22
CA VAL A 379 24.45 25.99 -31.76
C VAL A 379 25.10 24.77 -31.11
N TYR A 380 24.90 24.60 -29.80
CA TYR A 380 25.46 23.46 -29.08
C TYR A 380 24.79 22.11 -29.41
N LEU A 381 23.47 22.11 -29.61
CA LEU A 381 22.70 20.89 -29.91
C LEU A 381 22.68 20.55 -31.41
N GLY A 382 23.03 21.50 -32.28
CA GLY A 382 23.04 21.33 -33.73
C GLY A 382 21.66 21.32 -34.37
N GLU A 383 20.61 21.71 -33.64
CA GLU A 383 19.22 21.73 -34.10
C GLU A 383 18.39 22.75 -33.31
N ASP A 384 17.24 23.14 -33.86
CA ASP A 384 16.29 24.01 -33.18
C ASP A 384 15.71 23.36 -31.93
N ILE A 385 15.53 24.15 -30.87
CA ILE A 385 15.00 23.66 -29.59
C ILE A 385 13.50 23.91 -29.54
N THR A 386 12.73 22.84 -29.41
CA THR A 386 11.28 22.87 -29.31
C THR A 386 10.81 22.14 -28.06
N SER A 387 9.54 22.33 -27.69
CA SER A 387 8.89 21.55 -26.64
C SER A 387 8.92 20.05 -26.92
N ASP A 388 8.90 19.67 -28.20
CA ASP A 388 8.72 18.28 -28.62
C ASP A 388 10.06 17.50 -28.67
N ASN A 389 11.20 18.19 -28.78
CA ASN A 389 12.50 17.54 -28.90
C ASN A 389 13.39 17.65 -27.65
N ILE A 390 13.31 18.72 -26.87
CA ILE A 390 14.32 19.03 -25.85
C ILE A 390 14.49 17.90 -24.83
N ILE A 391 13.39 17.37 -24.29
CA ILE A 391 13.44 16.28 -23.30
C ILE A 391 13.90 14.96 -23.93
N ILE A 392 13.45 14.67 -25.15
CA ILE A 392 13.85 13.45 -25.87
C ILE A 392 15.37 13.45 -26.08
N ARG A 393 15.93 14.58 -26.52
CA ARG A 393 17.38 14.74 -26.73
C ARG A 393 18.15 14.71 -25.42
N MET A 394 17.63 15.35 -24.37
CA MET A 394 18.19 15.21 -23.02
C MET A 394 18.21 13.74 -22.54
N CYS A 395 17.27 12.89 -22.96
CA CYS A 395 17.27 11.47 -22.60
C CYS A 395 18.24 10.64 -23.47
N GLN A 396 18.36 10.95 -24.77
CA GLN A 396 19.06 10.13 -25.76
C GLN A 396 20.53 10.51 -26.00
N SER A 397 20.93 11.77 -25.81
CA SER A 397 22.23 12.27 -26.29
C SER A 397 23.43 11.91 -25.39
N LYS A 398 24.65 12.27 -25.82
CA LYS A 398 25.85 12.25 -24.96
C LYS A 398 25.70 13.24 -23.80
N GLU A 399 26.36 12.99 -22.68
CA GLU A 399 26.26 13.77 -21.42
C GLU A 399 26.33 15.29 -21.61
N LYS A 400 27.25 15.77 -22.45
CA LYS A 400 27.42 17.17 -22.84
C LYS A 400 26.15 17.86 -23.37
N CYS A 401 25.42 17.24 -24.30
CA CYS A 401 24.17 17.78 -24.85
C CYS A 401 23.06 17.86 -23.80
N LYS A 402 23.10 16.95 -22.81
CA LYS A 402 22.11 16.89 -21.72
C LYS A 402 22.29 18.05 -20.76
N ASP A 403 23.54 18.35 -20.39
CA ASP A 403 23.85 19.49 -19.54
C ASP A 403 23.45 20.81 -20.20
N ALA A 404 23.62 20.94 -21.52
CA ALA A 404 23.20 22.12 -22.26
C ALA A 404 21.67 22.35 -22.18
N GLY A 405 20.86 21.31 -22.44
CA GLY A 405 19.40 21.40 -22.36
C GLY A 405 18.89 21.64 -20.93
N PHE A 406 19.48 20.97 -19.94
CA PHE A 406 19.14 21.19 -18.54
C PHE A 406 19.49 22.61 -18.09
N ASN A 407 20.72 23.07 -18.35
CA ASN A 407 21.17 24.41 -17.99
C ASN A 407 20.37 25.50 -18.70
N PHE A 408 19.98 25.27 -19.96
CA PHE A 408 19.09 26.15 -20.70
C PHE A 408 17.78 26.40 -19.95
N ILE A 409 17.06 25.34 -19.57
CA ILE A 409 15.80 25.42 -18.83
C ILE A 409 16.02 26.05 -17.45
N ILE A 410 16.99 25.54 -16.69
CA ILE A 410 17.25 26.00 -15.32
C ILE A 410 17.56 27.48 -15.28
N LYS A 411 18.47 27.96 -16.14
CA LYS A 411 18.91 29.36 -16.08
C LYS A 411 17.81 30.33 -16.49
N ILE A 412 16.88 29.92 -17.37
CA ILE A 412 15.70 30.74 -17.71
C ILE A 412 14.80 30.83 -16.48
N MET A 413 14.46 29.69 -15.88
CA MET A 413 13.56 29.63 -14.73
C MET A 413 14.14 30.30 -13.48
N GLU A 414 15.43 30.12 -13.20
CA GLU A 414 16.13 30.79 -12.11
C GLU A 414 16.03 32.31 -12.23
N ARG A 415 16.32 32.84 -13.43
CA ARG A 415 16.31 34.29 -13.66
C ARG A 415 14.91 34.86 -13.58
N LYS A 416 13.93 34.18 -14.18
CA LYS A 416 12.53 34.61 -14.16
C LYS A 416 11.94 34.61 -12.75
N GLU A 417 12.22 33.58 -11.96
CA GLU A 417 11.84 33.52 -10.54
C GLU A 417 12.50 34.63 -9.70
N GLN A 418 13.79 34.92 -9.93
CA GLN A 418 14.49 36.01 -9.24
C GLN A 418 13.84 37.37 -9.54
N GLU A 419 13.48 37.61 -10.80
CA GLU A 419 12.82 38.84 -11.22
C GLU A 419 11.41 38.95 -10.62
N GLU A 420 10.63 37.86 -10.56
CA GLU A 420 9.32 37.86 -9.88
C GLU A 420 9.44 38.15 -8.38
N ARG A 421 10.41 37.52 -7.68
CA ARG A 421 10.63 37.76 -6.25
C ARG A 421 11.09 39.18 -5.96
N ALA A 422 11.93 39.75 -6.81
CA ALA A 422 12.37 41.13 -6.67
C ALA A 422 11.21 42.13 -6.78
N ASP A 423 10.18 41.81 -7.55
CA ASP A 423 8.98 42.64 -7.67
C ASP A 423 8.02 42.45 -6.49
N GLN A 424 7.89 41.21 -5.99
CA GLN A 424 7.13 40.94 -4.76
C GLN A 424 7.73 41.64 -3.53
N ASN A 425 9.05 41.79 -3.46
CA ASN A 425 9.71 42.50 -2.36
C ASN A 425 9.61 44.04 -2.48
N ARG A 426 9.18 44.56 -3.63
CA ARG A 426 9.02 46.00 -3.88
C ARG A 426 7.59 46.50 -3.66
N GLN A 427 6.63 45.58 -3.53
CA GLN A 427 5.24 45.82 -3.15
C GLN A 427 5.09 45.61 -1.65
#